data_AF-A0A3A8YN50-F1
#
_entry.id   AF-A0A3A8YN50-F1
#
_cell.length_a   1.000
_cell.length_b   1.000
_cell.length_c   1.000
_cell.angle_alpha   90.00
_cell.angle_beta   90.00
_cell.angle_gamma   90.00
#
_symmetry.space_group_name_H-M   'P 1'
#
loop_
_entity.id
_entity.type
_entity.pdbx_description
1 polymer ?
#
loop_
_entity_poly.entity_id
_entity_poly.type
_entity_poly.pdbx_seq_one_letter_code
_entity_poly.pdbx_strand_id
1 'polypeptide(L)' 'MRKFKIPAIPATTQKSIRFPNDIIDEVEFVIQGKNSTFSAFVIEATKWALENLKEQEEEERN' A
#
# COMPACT_ATOMS: atom_id res chain seq x y z
N MET A 1 5.18 26.12 -21.41
CA MET A 1 6.33 25.78 -20.56
C MET A 1 5.88 24.82 -19.46
N ARG A 2 6.46 23.62 -19.39
CA ARG A 2 6.20 22.71 -18.25
C ARG A 2 6.91 23.30 -17.02
N LYS A 3 6.14 23.72 -16.02
CA LYS A 3 6.68 24.22 -14.75
C LYS A 3 7.39 23.05 -14.06
N PHE A 4 8.69 23.19 -13.81
CA PHE A 4 9.43 22.24 -12.98
C PHE A 4 8.80 22.27 -11.58
N LYS A 5 8.13 21.16 -11.21
CA LYS A 5 7.62 20.98 -9.85
C LYS A 5 8.74 20.35 -9.04
N ILE A 6 9.14 21.03 -7.96
CA ILE A 6 10.02 20.44 -6.96
C ILE A 6 9.36 19.14 -6.48
N PRO A 7 10.07 17.99 -6.47
CA PRO A 7 9.53 16.76 -5.95
C PRO A 7 9.23 16.94 -4.46
N ALA A 8 7.95 17.11 -4.12
CA ALA A 8 7.50 17.11 -2.75
C ALA A 8 7.31 15.64 -2.34
N ILE A 9 8.19 15.15 -1.47
CA ILE A 9 7.99 13.84 -0.85
C ILE A 9 6.78 13.98 0.07
N PRO A 10 5.72 13.17 -0.11
CA PRO A 10 4.55 13.24 0.76
C PRO A 10 4.96 12.96 2.21
N ALA A 11 4.37 13.70 3.13
CA ALA A 11 4.59 13.47 4.56
C ALA A 11 4.09 12.07 4.94
N THR A 12 4.87 11.33 5.72
CA THR A 12 4.50 10.01 6.23
C THR A 12 4.39 10.05 7.75
N THR A 13 3.47 9.25 8.30
CA THR A 13 3.25 9.13 9.74
C THR A 13 3.33 7.66 10.12
N GLN A 14 4.19 7.30 11.08
CA GLN A 14 4.27 5.93 11.58
C GLN A 14 2.96 5.54 12.30
N LYS A 15 2.46 4.35 11.98
CA LYS A 15 1.35 3.69 12.68
C LYS A 15 1.85 2.32 13.11
N SER A 16 1.70 1.99 14.40
CA SER A 16 2.08 0.69 14.95
C SER A 16 0.84 -0.19 15.06
N ILE A 17 0.87 -1.34 14.40
CA ILE A 17 -0.21 -2.34 14.41
C ILE A 17 0.39 -3.74 14.52
N ARG A 18 -0.37 -4.70 15.03
CA ARG A 18 0.05 -6.10 15.14
C ARG A 18 -0.52 -6.91 13.99
N PHE A 19 0.32 -7.72 13.36
CA PHE A 19 -0.09 -8.74 12.42
C PHE A 19 -0.01 -10.11 13.09
N PRO A 20 -0.94 -11.04 12.79
CA PRO A 20 -0.77 -12.46 13.05
C PRO A 20 0.54 -12.99 12.45
N ASN A 21 1.22 -13.92 13.14
CA ASN A 21 2.54 -14.40 12.73
C ASN A 21 2.49 -15.19 11.41
N ASP A 22 1.44 -15.98 11.21
CA ASP A 22 1.16 -16.71 9.97
C ASP A 22 1.09 -15.76 8.77
N ILE A 23 0.40 -14.62 8.93
CA ILE A 23 0.33 -13.60 7.86
C ILE A 23 1.71 -12.98 7.60
N ILE A 24 2.50 -12.72 8.65
CA ILE A 24 3.86 -12.19 8.48
C ILE A 24 4.71 -13.16 7.66
N ASP A 25 4.70 -14.44 8.03
CA ASP A 25 5.47 -15.49 7.38
C ASP A 25 5.07 -15.66 5.90
N GLU A 26 3.77 -15.62 5.61
CA GLU A 26 3.27 -15.68 4.23
C GLU A 26 3.74 -14.48 3.39
N VAL A 27 3.65 -13.27 3.92
CA VAL A 27 4.09 -12.06 3.21
C VAL A 27 5.60 -12.11 2.95
N GLU A 28 6.39 -12.46 3.97
CA GLU A 28 7.85 -12.60 3.84
C GLU A 28 8.23 -13.65 2.80
N PHE A 29 7.54 -14.79 2.77
CA PHE A 29 7.73 -15.81 1.73
C PHE A 29 7.41 -15.27 0.33
N VAL A 30 6.31 -14.53 0.17
CA VAL A 30 5.89 -13.97 -1.13
C VAL A 30 6.84 -12.89 -1.64
N ILE A 31 7.44 -12.09 -0.75
CA ILE A 31 8.41 -11.05 -1.13
C ILE A 31 9.84 -11.56 -1.19
N GLN A 32 10.11 -12.81 -0.80
CA GLN A 32 11.45 -13.40 -0.85
C GLN A 32 12.00 -13.35 -2.29
N GLY A 33 13.21 -12.82 -2.44
CA GLY A 33 13.86 -12.64 -3.75
C GLY A 33 13.25 -11.55 -4.62
N LYS A 34 12.16 -10.90 -4.18
CA LYS A 34 11.69 -9.63 -4.75
C LYS A 34 12.43 -8.52 -4.03
N ASN A 35 12.98 -7.57 -4.76
CA ASN A 35 13.69 -6.42 -4.18
C ASN A 35 12.67 -5.44 -3.53
N SER A 36 11.97 -5.90 -2.50
CA SER A 36 10.84 -5.26 -1.83
C SER A 36 10.90 -5.51 -0.32
N THR A 37 10.15 -4.73 0.45
CA THR A 37 10.07 -4.85 1.92
C THR A 37 8.65 -5.13 2.36
N PHE A 38 8.49 -5.68 3.57
CA PHE A 38 7.18 -5.88 4.20
C PHE A 38 6.33 -4.59 4.19
N SER A 39 6.93 -3.46 4.57
CA SER A 39 6.25 -2.15 4.55
C SER A 39 5.77 -1.76 3.16
N ALA A 40 6.59 -1.97 2.12
CA ALA A 40 6.20 -1.67 0.74
C ALA A 40 5.02 -2.55 0.29
N PHE A 41 5.04 -3.83 0.64
CA PHE A 41 3.94 -4.75 0.38
C PHE A 41 2.65 -4.30 1.07
N VAL A 42 2.69 -3.99 2.37
CA VAL A 42 1.51 -3.55 3.14
C VAL A 42 0.95 -2.24 2.59
N ILE A 43 1.80 -1.28 2.22
CA ILE A 43 1.37 -0.01 1.62
C ILE A 43 0.60 -0.28 0.32
N GLU A 44 1.13 -1.13 -0.55
CA GLU A 44 0.52 -1.40 -1.85
C GLU A 44 -0.78 -2.20 -1.73
N ALA A 45 -0.80 -3.21 -0.86
CA ALA A 45 -2.02 -3.97 -0.55
C ALA A 45 -3.12 -3.05 0.02
N THR A 46 -2.74 -2.09 0.87
CA THR A 46 -3.70 -1.12 1.44
C THR A 46 -4.25 -0.18 0.38
N LYS A 47 -3.42 0.32 -0.54
CA LYS A 47 -3.89 1.16 -1.65
C LYS A 47 -4.86 0.40 -2.55
N TRP A 48 -4.51 -0.82 -2.94
CA TRP A 48 -5.35 -1.68 -3.76
C TRP A 48 -6.70 -1.95 -3.09
N ALA A 49 -6.70 -2.26 -1.79
CA ALA A 49 -7.94 -2.45 -1.03
C ALA A 49 -8.79 -1.17 -0.98
N LEU A 50 -8.18 0.01 -0.79
CA LEU A 50 -8.90 1.29 -0.80
C LEU A 50 -9.44 1.67 -2.17
N GLU A 51 -8.74 1.34 -3.25
CA GLU A 51 -9.20 1.58 -4.63
C GLU A 51 -10.41 0.69 -4.95
N ASN A 52 -10.33 -0.61 -4.68
CA ASN A 52 -11.45 -1.52 -4.88
C ASN A 52 -12.72 -1.12 -4.11
N LEU A 53 -12.57 -0.66 -2.86
CA LEU A 53 -13.72 -0.18 -2.08
C LEU A 53 -14.38 1.03 -2.72
N LYS A 54 -13.60 1.97 -3.28
CA LYS A 54 -14.14 3.13 -4.00
C LYS A 54 -14.82 2.74 -5.31
N GLU A 55 -14.23 1.80 -6.05
CA GLU A 55 -14.82 1.28 -7.28
C GLU A 55 -16.18 0.64 -7.00
N GLN A 56 -16.30 -0.15 -5.93
CA GLN A 56 -17.57 -0.72 -5.47
C GLN A 56 -18.60 0.36 -5.09
N GLU A 57 -18.20 1.38 -4.34
CA GLU A 57 -19.08 2.51 -3.98
C GLU A 57 -19.57 3.30 -5.22
N GLU A 58 -18.73 3.44 -6.24
CA GLU A 58 -19.10 4.11 -7.50
C GLU A 58 -20.03 3.24 -8.36
N GLU A 59 -19.85 1.92 -8.38
CA GLU A 59 -20.75 0.98 -9.03
C GLU A 59 -22.13 0.94 -8.37
N GLU A 60 -22.21 0.97 -7.04
CA GLU A 60 -23.49 0.98 -6.30
C GLU A 60 -24.28 2.30 -6.45
N ARG A 61 -23.60 3.39 -6.81
CA ARG A 61 -24.19 4.73 -6.91
C ARG A 61 -24.69 5.09 -8.32
N ASN A 62 -24.34 4.31 -9.35
CA ASN A 62 -24.75 4.50 -10.75
C ASN A 62 -25.90 3.57 -11.15
#